data_AF-A0A554IUA6-F1
#
_entry.id   AF-A0A554IUA6-F1
#
_cell.length_a   1.000
_cell.length_b   1.000
_cell.length_c   1.000
_cell.angle_alpha   90.00
_cell.angle_beta   90.00
_cell.angle_gamma   90.00
#
_symmetry.space_group_name_H-M   'P 1'
#
loop_
_entity.id
_entity.type
_entity.pdbx_description
1 polymer ?
#
loop_
_entity_poly.entity_id
_entity_poly.type
_entity_poly.pdbx_seq_one_letter_code
_entity_poly.pdbx_strand_id
1 'polypeptide(L)'
;MTTGIRKIEAKEILDSRGVPTISIEVTAGENSKGIFDVPSGASTGAHEALELRDGDPARLNGRGVLKALQNVNEIIAPALLNFDVTDQAGIDKRLLELDGTPNKSKLGANAILGVSVASAKAAAVLKNVPVYMHLRDLADVSPSRKVPYLFMNLINGGLHAHSKLAFQEYLLVPQTESVEEALRIGVQIMHEAGRLIKEKYGPTFTNFGDEGGFAPDIADVKEPLNILFTAAKNLGLQDKIKLSLDVAATSFFKDGKYNFGGRSSNTEELLNLYHEICAQFPMLSMEDPFMEESFEDFARLNDGKVIVIGDDLTVTNPALLKKAIEMKSISGIIIKLNQIGTLTETIETMKMARAANIECVVSHRSGETKDDFIADLAFAYGAFALKSGAPSKTERLVKYNRLLEIVGQQ
;
A
#
# COMPACT_ATOMS: atom_id res chain seq x y z
N MET A 1 14.54 11.20 31.69
CA MET A 1 15.08 11.52 30.34
C MET A 1 14.16 12.56 29.72
N THR A 2 14.71 13.53 28.99
CA THR A 2 13.84 14.46 28.24
C THR A 2 13.19 13.69 27.09
N THR A 3 11.86 13.75 26.97
CA THR A 3 11.09 13.10 25.88
C THR A 3 10.56 14.11 24.88
N GLY A 4 10.69 15.41 25.19
CA GLY A 4 10.19 16.50 24.38
C GLY A 4 10.79 16.55 22.98
N ILE A 5 9.95 16.81 21.98
CA ILE A 5 10.37 17.18 20.62
C ILE A 5 11.14 18.51 20.69
N ARG A 6 12.35 18.51 20.15
CA ARG A 6 13.25 19.68 20.09
C ARG A 6 13.26 20.35 18.74
N LYS A 7 13.07 19.57 17.66
CA LYS A 7 13.17 20.05 16.30
C LYS A 7 12.34 19.18 15.35
N ILE A 8 11.70 19.81 14.38
CA ILE A 8 11.08 19.16 13.23
C ILE A 8 11.57 19.89 11.99
N GLU A 9 12.08 19.15 11.01
CA GLU A 9 12.56 19.68 9.74
C GLU A 9 11.94 18.93 8.58
N ALA A 10 11.50 19.66 7.56
CA ALA A 10 11.06 19.07 6.29
C ALA A 10 11.97 19.48 5.14
N LYS A 11 12.21 18.54 4.22
CA LYS A 11 12.86 18.78 2.94
C LYS A 11 12.07 18.12 1.81
N GLU A 12 12.19 18.70 0.63
CA GLU A 12 11.64 18.10 -0.58
C GLU A 12 12.65 17.09 -1.12
N ILE A 13 12.14 15.91 -1.46
CA ILE A 13 12.88 14.83 -2.12
C ILE A 13 12.09 14.37 -3.34
N LEU A 14 12.61 13.40 -4.09
CA LEU A 14 11.91 12.77 -5.20
C LEU A 14 11.50 11.35 -4.81
N ASP A 15 10.28 10.97 -5.17
CA ASP A 15 9.80 9.59 -5.10
C ASP A 15 10.40 8.73 -6.24
N SER A 16 10.04 7.44 -6.26
CA SER A 16 10.52 6.46 -7.26
C SER A 16 10.13 6.77 -8.71
N ARG A 17 9.22 7.72 -8.93
CA ARG A 17 8.77 8.18 -10.25
C ARG A 17 9.40 9.54 -10.63
N GLY A 18 10.27 10.08 -9.78
CA GLY A 18 10.84 11.41 -9.97
C GLY A 18 9.84 12.54 -9.68
N VAL A 19 8.77 12.26 -8.95
CA VAL A 19 7.78 13.25 -8.51
C VAL A 19 8.18 13.76 -7.12
N PRO A 20 8.05 15.07 -6.84
CA PRO A 20 8.38 15.59 -5.51
C PRO A 20 7.59 14.91 -4.40
N THR A 21 8.21 14.72 -3.25
CA THR A 21 7.53 14.36 -2.00
C THR A 21 8.30 14.96 -0.82
N ILE A 22 7.79 14.77 0.39
CA ILE A 22 8.34 15.35 1.62
C ILE A 22 9.06 14.30 2.45
N SER A 23 10.24 14.66 2.95
CA SER A 23 11.02 13.92 3.94
C SER A 23 11.03 14.74 5.23
N ILE A 24 10.63 14.14 6.34
CA ILE A 24 10.51 14.81 7.64
C ILE A 24 11.42 14.15 8.66
N GLU A 25 12.24 14.96 9.35
CA GLU A 25 13.04 14.56 10.50
C GLU A 25 12.44 15.15 11.78
N VAL A 26 12.19 14.31 12.78
CA VAL A 26 11.84 14.70 14.15
C VAL A 26 13.01 14.38 15.07
N THR A 27 13.50 15.37 15.79
CA THR A 27 14.51 15.22 16.85
C THR A 27 13.84 15.43 18.21
N ALA A 28 13.97 14.46 19.11
CA ALA A 28 13.42 14.49 20.45
C ALA A 28 14.43 14.03 21.51
N GLY A 29 14.17 14.38 22.76
CA GLY A 29 15.07 14.08 23.87
C GLY A 29 16.48 14.57 23.60
N GLU A 30 17.51 13.88 24.06
CA GLU A 30 18.90 14.36 23.93
C GLU A 30 19.34 14.54 22.48
N ASN A 31 19.07 13.55 21.61
CA ASN A 31 19.30 13.62 20.17
C ASN A 31 18.65 12.44 19.42
N SER A 32 17.53 11.90 19.89
CA SER A 32 16.86 10.78 19.25
C SER A 32 16.14 11.25 17.99
N LYS A 33 16.47 10.64 16.86
CA LYS A 33 16.02 11.09 15.53
C LYS A 33 15.17 10.04 14.85
N GLY A 34 14.06 10.46 14.28
CA GLY A 34 13.24 9.68 13.38
C GLY A 34 13.07 10.40 12.06
N ILE A 35 13.20 9.67 10.95
CA ILE A 35 13.03 10.21 9.60
C ILE A 35 11.98 9.40 8.87
N PHE A 36 11.05 10.08 8.21
CA PHE A 36 10.07 9.44 7.34
C PHE A 36 9.97 10.15 5.99
N ASP A 37 10.13 9.37 4.92
CA ASP A 37 9.98 9.82 3.54
C ASP A 37 8.59 9.39 3.03
N VAL A 38 7.70 10.36 2.85
CA VAL A 38 6.27 10.10 2.59
C VAL A 38 6.04 9.57 1.17
N PRO A 39 5.34 8.44 0.98
CA PRO A 39 5.00 7.94 -0.37
C PRO A 39 3.82 8.70 -0.99
N SER A 40 3.67 8.61 -2.31
CA SER A 40 2.61 9.25 -3.09
C SER A 40 1.93 8.26 -4.06
N GLY A 41 0.63 8.43 -4.29
CA GLY A 41 -0.17 7.62 -5.21
C GLY A 41 -0.08 8.04 -6.68
N ALA A 42 -0.53 7.18 -7.58
CA ALA A 42 -0.86 7.51 -8.98
C ALA A 42 -2.37 7.60 -9.16
N SER A 43 -3.09 6.57 -8.70
CA SER A 43 -4.52 6.61 -8.43
C SER A 43 -4.75 7.13 -7.01
N THR A 44 -5.69 8.05 -6.87
CA THR A 44 -6.17 8.55 -5.57
C THR A 44 -7.68 8.39 -5.56
N GLY A 45 -8.20 7.56 -4.65
CA GLY A 45 -9.64 7.41 -4.45
C GLY A 45 -10.29 8.73 -4.05
N ALA A 46 -11.59 8.89 -4.36
CA ALA A 46 -12.29 10.17 -4.20
C ALA A 46 -12.37 10.66 -2.73
N HIS A 47 -12.17 9.74 -1.78
CA HIS A 47 -12.30 9.97 -0.35
C HIS A 47 -10.96 9.95 0.41
N GLU A 48 -9.82 9.89 -0.28
CA GLU A 48 -8.50 9.94 0.36
C GLU A 48 -8.25 11.28 1.06
N ALA A 49 -7.43 11.25 2.12
CA ALA A 49 -6.82 12.43 2.67
C ALA A 49 -5.95 13.13 1.60
N LEU A 50 -6.01 14.47 1.57
CA LEU A 50 -5.47 15.25 0.47
C LEU A 50 -3.96 15.42 0.59
N GLU A 51 -3.22 14.89 -0.38
CA GLU A 51 -1.81 15.25 -0.59
C GLU A 51 -1.72 16.70 -1.10
N LEU A 52 -1.06 17.59 -0.34
CA LEU A 52 -0.94 18.98 -0.73
C LEU A 52 0.18 19.17 -1.75
N ARG A 53 -0.20 19.65 -2.94
CA ARG A 53 0.69 20.02 -4.06
C ARG A 53 0.67 21.53 -4.30
N ASP A 54 1.75 22.06 -4.87
CA ASP A 54 1.91 23.50 -5.12
C ASP A 54 0.93 24.01 -6.19
N GLY A 55 0.64 23.20 -7.21
CA GLY A 55 -0.23 23.56 -8.33
C GLY A 55 0.39 24.57 -9.31
N ASP A 56 1.68 24.88 -9.18
CA ASP A 56 2.42 25.77 -10.09
C ASP A 56 2.89 25.02 -11.35
N PRO A 57 2.30 25.26 -12.54
CA PRO A 57 2.68 24.56 -13.76
C PRO A 57 4.14 24.79 -14.17
N ALA A 58 4.75 25.92 -13.79
CA ALA A 58 6.14 26.24 -14.11
C ALA A 58 7.13 25.39 -13.31
N ARG A 59 6.70 24.80 -12.19
CA ARG A 59 7.53 24.00 -11.29
C ARG A 59 7.03 22.56 -11.25
N LEU A 60 7.81 21.65 -11.86
CA LEU A 60 7.58 20.21 -11.77
C LEU A 60 6.15 19.82 -12.22
N ASN A 61 5.60 20.55 -13.19
CA ASN A 61 4.24 20.40 -13.73
C ASN A 61 3.15 20.49 -12.65
N GLY A 62 3.29 21.40 -11.68
CA GLY A 62 2.33 21.57 -10.59
C GLY A 62 2.50 20.60 -9.42
N ARG A 63 3.43 19.64 -9.51
CA ARG A 63 3.61 18.56 -8.53
C ARG A 63 4.59 18.90 -7.41
N GLY A 64 5.04 20.14 -7.30
CA GLY A 64 5.85 20.58 -6.17
C GLY A 64 5.16 20.41 -4.81
N VAL A 65 5.93 20.39 -3.72
CA VAL A 65 5.40 20.26 -2.35
C VAL A 65 5.88 21.37 -1.40
N LEU A 66 6.31 22.52 -1.92
CA LEU A 66 6.83 23.63 -1.12
C LEU A 66 5.81 24.16 -0.11
N LYS A 67 4.53 24.18 -0.45
CA LYS A 67 3.46 24.56 0.49
C LYS A 67 3.40 23.61 1.69
N ALA A 68 3.52 22.30 1.45
CA ALA A 68 3.55 21.30 2.52
C ALA A 68 4.79 21.45 3.41
N LEU A 69 5.96 21.71 2.81
CA LEU A 69 7.20 22.03 3.56
C LEU A 69 7.02 23.26 4.44
N GLN A 70 6.43 24.32 3.90
CA GLN A 70 6.16 25.56 4.64
C GLN A 70 5.23 25.28 5.83
N ASN A 71 4.15 24.52 5.62
CA ASN A 71 3.24 24.11 6.68
C ASN A 71 3.96 23.34 7.80
N VAL A 72 4.90 22.44 7.46
CA VAL A 72 5.70 21.75 8.48
C VAL A 72 6.55 22.74 9.27
N ASN A 73 7.35 23.55 8.59
CA ASN A 73 8.35 24.38 9.24
C ASN A 73 7.75 25.57 10.01
N GLU A 74 6.67 26.18 9.51
CA GLU A 74 6.12 27.43 10.05
C GLU A 74 4.90 27.21 10.96
N ILE A 75 4.19 26.08 10.83
CA ILE A 75 2.95 25.82 11.57
C ILE A 75 3.10 24.62 12.49
N ILE A 76 3.45 23.45 11.95
CA ILE A 76 3.48 22.20 12.72
C ILE A 76 4.65 22.20 13.70
N ALA A 77 5.86 22.54 13.25
CA ALA A 77 7.07 22.48 14.06
C ALA A 77 6.96 23.34 15.33
N PRO A 78 6.57 24.63 15.27
CA PRO A 78 6.41 25.44 16.48
C PRO A 78 5.32 24.90 17.42
N ALA A 79 4.26 24.31 16.87
CA ALA A 79 3.11 23.85 17.64
C ALA A 79 3.34 22.54 18.40
N LEU A 80 4.37 21.77 18.02
CA LEU A 80 4.75 20.49 18.65
C LEU A 80 6.03 20.56 19.47
N LEU A 81 6.68 21.73 19.57
CA LEU A 81 7.86 21.87 20.43
C LEU A 81 7.52 21.49 21.88
N ASN A 82 8.40 20.70 22.49
CA ASN A 82 8.29 20.13 23.84
C ASN A 82 7.16 19.11 24.04
N PHE A 83 6.41 18.72 23.01
CA PHE A 83 5.49 17.58 23.12
C PHE A 83 6.28 16.30 23.41
N ASP A 84 5.75 15.43 24.26
CA ASP A 84 6.35 14.12 24.52
C ASP A 84 6.29 13.29 23.23
N VAL A 85 7.45 12.96 22.66
CA VAL A 85 7.54 12.19 21.40
C VAL A 85 6.93 10.79 21.53
N THR A 86 6.81 10.27 22.75
CA THR A 86 6.25 8.94 23.02
C THR A 86 4.72 8.93 23.12
N ASP A 87 4.07 10.10 23.21
CA ASP A 87 2.62 10.25 23.16
C ASP A 87 2.13 10.42 21.71
N GLN A 88 2.17 9.31 20.96
CA GLN A 88 1.78 9.29 19.55
C GLN A 88 0.35 9.81 19.34
N ALA A 89 -0.59 9.41 20.20
CA ALA A 89 -1.98 9.83 20.12
C ALA A 89 -2.14 11.33 20.37
N GLY A 90 -1.41 11.90 21.34
CA GLY A 90 -1.39 13.33 21.60
C GLY A 90 -0.81 14.15 20.44
N ILE A 91 0.26 13.67 19.82
CA ILE A 91 0.87 14.30 18.63
C ILE A 91 -0.11 14.28 17.45
N ASP A 92 -0.65 13.11 17.11
CA ASP A 92 -1.56 12.97 15.98
C ASP A 92 -2.85 13.77 16.18
N LYS A 93 -3.40 13.77 17.40
CA LYS A 93 -4.54 14.63 17.74
C LYS A 93 -4.22 16.10 17.53
N ARG A 94 -3.05 16.56 17.96
CA ARG A 94 -2.64 17.97 17.80
C ARG A 94 -2.48 18.33 16.32
N LEU A 95 -1.92 17.44 15.50
CA LEU A 95 -1.81 17.62 14.05
C LEU A 95 -3.18 17.78 13.39
N LEU A 96 -4.13 16.91 13.74
CA LEU A 96 -5.51 16.97 13.25
C LEU A 96 -6.22 18.27 13.65
N GLU A 97 -6.04 18.72 14.89
CA GLU A 97 -6.62 19.98 15.38
C GLU A 97 -6.04 21.22 14.69
N LEU A 98 -4.73 21.23 14.37
CA LEU A 98 -4.08 22.32 13.64
C LEU A 98 -4.61 22.46 12.20
N ASP A 99 -4.85 21.33 11.56
CA ASP A 99 -5.45 21.27 10.24
C ASP A 99 -6.93 21.66 10.28
N GLY A 100 -7.73 20.99 11.11
CA GLY A 100 -9.14 21.28 11.32
C GLY A 100 -10.06 20.92 10.15
N THR A 101 -9.57 20.21 9.13
CA THR A 101 -10.38 19.74 7.99
C THR A 101 -10.54 18.21 8.01
N PRO A 102 -11.67 17.66 7.52
CA PRO A 102 -11.88 16.22 7.52
C PRO A 102 -10.87 15.43 6.67
N ASN A 103 -10.39 16.03 5.59
CA ASN A 103 -9.49 15.39 4.62
C ASN A 103 -8.07 15.94 4.67
N LYS A 104 -7.67 16.64 5.75
CA LYS A 104 -6.30 17.14 5.95
C LYS A 104 -5.83 18.11 4.86
N SER A 105 -6.77 18.83 4.23
CA SER A 105 -6.51 19.66 3.04
C SER A 105 -5.84 21.00 3.33
N LYS A 106 -5.86 21.47 4.58
CA LYS A 106 -5.26 22.75 4.95
C LYS A 106 -3.74 22.65 5.08
N LEU A 107 -3.25 21.64 5.81
CA LEU A 107 -1.82 21.41 6.01
C LEU A 107 -1.23 20.43 5.00
N GLY A 108 -2.07 19.52 4.48
CA GLY A 108 -1.66 18.42 3.61
C GLY A 108 -1.45 17.13 4.42
N ALA A 109 -2.09 16.05 3.97
CA ALA A 109 -1.93 14.72 4.55
C ALA A 109 -0.46 14.24 4.49
N ASN A 110 0.30 14.67 3.48
CA ASN A 110 1.73 14.42 3.37
C ASN A 110 2.54 15.10 4.48
N ALA A 111 2.24 16.35 4.83
CA ALA A 111 2.88 17.03 5.95
C ALA A 111 2.54 16.37 7.31
N ILE A 112 1.26 16.08 7.53
CA ILE A 112 0.76 15.50 8.78
C ILE A 112 1.31 14.08 8.97
N LEU A 113 1.20 13.21 7.96
CA LEU A 113 1.68 11.84 8.06
C LEU A 113 3.20 11.82 8.28
N GLY A 114 3.92 12.71 7.60
CA GLY A 114 5.37 12.79 7.73
C GLY A 114 5.81 13.02 9.18
N VAL A 115 5.19 13.97 9.87
CA VAL A 115 5.48 14.27 11.28
C VAL A 115 5.01 13.13 12.19
N SER A 116 3.83 12.58 11.92
CA SER A 116 3.25 11.46 12.67
C SER A 116 4.20 10.26 12.73
N VAL A 117 4.67 9.77 11.58
CA VAL A 117 5.54 8.58 11.50
C VAL A 117 6.98 8.88 11.93
N ALA A 118 7.51 10.06 11.59
CA ALA A 118 8.84 10.46 12.05
C ALA A 118 8.91 10.56 13.58
N SER A 119 7.82 10.98 14.24
CA SER A 119 7.71 10.99 15.70
C SER A 119 7.77 9.58 16.28
N ALA A 120 7.01 8.62 15.74
CA ALA A 120 7.08 7.22 16.15
C ALA A 120 8.50 6.63 16.02
N LYS A 121 9.18 6.91 14.90
CA LYS A 121 10.57 6.48 14.71
C LYS A 121 11.52 7.13 15.73
N ALA A 122 11.36 8.41 16.02
CA ALA A 122 12.15 9.11 17.03
C ALA A 122 11.91 8.56 18.43
N ALA A 123 10.65 8.21 18.76
CA ALA A 123 10.27 7.58 20.01
C ALA A 123 10.88 6.18 20.18
N ALA A 124 10.90 5.37 19.12
CA ALA A 124 11.55 4.06 19.13
C ALA A 124 13.06 4.19 19.44
N VAL A 125 13.74 5.14 18.77
CA VAL A 125 15.15 5.46 19.03
C VAL A 125 15.37 5.95 20.46
N LEU A 126 14.49 6.82 20.98
CA LEU A 126 14.55 7.32 22.35
C LEU A 126 14.41 6.19 23.39
N LYS A 127 13.53 5.23 23.12
CA LYS A 127 13.32 4.04 23.96
C LYS A 127 14.41 2.97 23.77
N ASN A 128 15.32 3.15 22.82
CA ASN A 128 16.33 2.18 22.44
C ASN A 128 15.71 0.80 22.07
N VAL A 129 14.62 0.83 21.30
CA VAL A 129 13.95 -0.37 20.79
C VAL A 129 13.78 -0.29 19.27
N PRO A 130 13.71 -1.43 18.56
CA PRO A 130 13.31 -1.45 17.15
C PRO A 130 11.93 -0.82 16.93
N VAL A 131 11.71 -0.22 15.75
CA VAL A 131 10.45 0.46 15.40
C VAL A 131 9.25 -0.48 15.57
N TYR A 132 9.29 -1.70 15.04
CA TYR A 132 8.18 -2.65 15.19
C TYR A 132 7.83 -2.97 16.66
N MET A 133 8.80 -2.94 17.58
CA MET A 133 8.52 -3.15 19.02
C MET A 133 7.81 -1.94 19.60
N HIS A 134 8.28 -0.73 19.28
CA HIS A 134 7.59 0.49 19.70
C HIS A 134 6.16 0.54 19.18
N LEU A 135 5.92 0.14 17.92
CA LEU A 135 4.58 0.08 17.34
C LEU A 135 3.66 -0.87 18.12
N ARG A 136 4.14 -2.07 18.51
CA ARG A 136 3.35 -3.00 19.34
C ARG A 136 2.88 -2.41 20.66
N ASP A 137 3.65 -1.48 21.23
CA ASP A 137 3.26 -0.81 22.48
C ASP A 137 2.16 0.24 22.28
N LEU A 138 1.94 0.72 21.05
CA LEU A 138 0.97 1.78 20.77
C LEU A 138 -0.48 1.29 20.81
N ALA A 139 -0.73 0.05 20.39
CA ALA A 139 -2.07 -0.53 20.42
C ALA A 139 -2.04 -2.06 20.38
N ASP A 140 -3.06 -2.67 20.99
CA ASP A 140 -3.36 -4.08 20.78
C ASP A 140 -4.25 -4.25 19.52
N VAL A 141 -3.69 -4.90 18.50
CA VAL A 141 -4.37 -5.25 17.24
C VAL A 141 -4.26 -6.77 17.09
N SER A 142 -5.39 -7.45 16.97
CA SER A 142 -5.42 -8.91 16.89
C SER A 142 -4.65 -9.40 15.65
N PRO A 143 -3.53 -10.12 15.81
CA PRO A 143 -2.69 -10.51 14.70
C PRO A 143 -3.40 -11.56 13.83
N SER A 144 -3.17 -11.50 12.53
CA SER A 144 -3.57 -12.53 11.57
C SER A 144 -2.44 -13.54 11.33
N ARG A 145 -1.21 -13.03 11.21
CA ARG A 145 -0.01 -13.85 10.94
C ARG A 145 1.17 -13.40 11.77
N LYS A 146 2.10 -14.32 12.04
CA LYS A 146 3.40 -13.99 12.63
C LYS A 146 4.31 -13.26 11.63
N VAL A 147 4.32 -13.74 10.39
CA VAL A 147 5.03 -13.14 9.26
C VAL A 147 4.00 -12.89 8.16
N PRO A 148 3.87 -11.65 7.65
CA PRO A 148 2.90 -11.34 6.62
C PRO A 148 3.22 -12.12 5.33
N TYR A 149 2.20 -12.54 4.59
CA TYR A 149 2.42 -13.00 3.22
C TYR A 149 3.02 -11.87 2.37
N LEU A 150 3.87 -12.23 1.41
CA LEU A 150 4.42 -11.25 0.47
C LEU A 150 3.55 -11.24 -0.79
N PHE A 151 2.86 -10.12 -0.99
CA PHE A 151 2.06 -9.86 -2.18
C PHE A 151 2.95 -9.18 -3.22
N MET A 152 3.47 -9.97 -4.16
CA MET A 152 4.44 -9.49 -5.16
C MET A 152 3.75 -9.24 -6.49
N ASN A 153 3.58 -7.96 -6.83
CA ASN A 153 3.05 -7.57 -8.14
C ASN A 153 4.07 -7.85 -9.25
N LEU A 154 3.87 -8.90 -10.04
CA LEU A 154 4.84 -9.34 -11.05
C LEU A 154 4.48 -8.94 -12.48
N ILE A 155 3.21 -8.62 -12.75
CA ILE A 155 2.75 -8.10 -14.04
C ILE A 155 1.79 -6.93 -13.78
N ASN A 156 2.07 -5.80 -14.41
CA ASN A 156 1.33 -4.55 -14.31
C ASN A 156 0.38 -4.36 -15.50
N GLY A 157 -0.79 -3.81 -15.23
CA GLY A 157 -1.72 -3.25 -16.20
C GLY A 157 -2.29 -1.92 -15.68
N GLY A 158 -3.48 -1.56 -16.14
CA GLY A 158 -4.22 -0.37 -15.69
C GLY A 158 -3.39 0.91 -15.81
N LEU A 159 -3.52 1.79 -14.81
CA LEU A 159 -2.79 3.06 -14.76
C LEU A 159 -1.29 2.91 -14.44
N HIS A 160 -0.86 1.72 -14.00
CA HIS A 160 0.53 1.44 -13.63
C HIS A 160 1.42 1.05 -14.82
N ALA A 161 0.83 0.89 -16.01
CA ALA A 161 1.53 0.50 -17.23
C ALA A 161 0.90 1.12 -18.48
N HIS A 162 1.72 1.45 -19.48
CA HIS A 162 1.26 1.80 -20.82
C HIS A 162 0.88 0.51 -21.60
N SER A 163 -0.15 -0.20 -21.14
CA SER A 163 -0.61 -1.47 -21.72
C SER A 163 -2.11 -1.46 -22.00
N LYS A 164 -2.58 -2.41 -22.82
CA LYS A 164 -4.02 -2.66 -23.03
C LYS A 164 -4.69 -3.46 -21.91
N LEU A 165 -3.91 -3.86 -20.89
CA LEU A 165 -4.37 -4.72 -19.82
C LEU A 165 -5.16 -3.88 -18.82
N ALA A 166 -6.44 -4.20 -18.62
CA ALA A 166 -7.29 -3.36 -17.79
C ALA A 166 -7.07 -3.54 -16.29
N PHE A 167 -6.86 -4.78 -15.83
CA PHE A 167 -6.61 -5.02 -14.40
C PHE A 167 -5.21 -4.53 -14.04
N GLN A 168 -5.10 -3.90 -12.88
CA GLN A 168 -3.93 -3.09 -12.52
C GLN A 168 -2.73 -3.94 -12.08
N GLU A 169 -2.96 -5.00 -11.30
CA GLU A 169 -1.87 -5.82 -10.76
C GLU A 169 -2.19 -7.32 -10.75
N TYR A 170 -1.17 -8.10 -11.08
CA TYR A 170 -1.20 -9.56 -11.03
C TYR A 170 -0.12 -10.02 -10.07
N LEU A 171 -0.57 -10.45 -8.89
CA LEU A 171 0.29 -10.71 -7.77
C LEU A 171 0.52 -12.20 -7.58
N LEU A 172 1.78 -12.55 -7.30
CA LEU A 172 2.18 -13.86 -6.83
C LEU A 172 2.29 -13.83 -5.30
N VAL A 173 1.72 -14.84 -4.63
CA VAL A 173 1.75 -14.95 -3.17
C VAL A 173 2.34 -16.30 -2.75
N PRO A 174 3.63 -16.36 -2.41
CA PRO A 174 4.26 -17.57 -1.86
C PRO A 174 3.61 -17.99 -0.53
N GLN A 175 3.22 -19.26 -0.42
CA GLN A 175 2.51 -19.83 0.73
C GLN A 175 3.49 -20.41 1.76
N THR A 176 4.32 -19.54 2.36
CA THR A 176 5.33 -19.91 3.36
C THR A 176 5.40 -18.86 4.48
N GLU A 177 5.93 -19.24 5.64
CA GLU A 177 6.24 -18.33 6.75
C GLU A 177 7.69 -17.83 6.72
N SER A 178 8.53 -18.38 5.84
CA SER A 178 9.91 -17.92 5.66
C SER A 178 9.95 -16.79 4.63
N VAL A 179 10.38 -15.60 5.07
CA VAL A 179 10.58 -14.42 4.20
C VAL A 179 11.61 -14.73 3.11
N GLU A 180 12.69 -15.44 3.46
CA GLU A 180 13.73 -15.84 2.52
C GLU A 180 13.19 -16.82 1.46
N GLU A 181 12.41 -17.83 1.87
CA GLU A 181 11.80 -18.75 0.91
C GLU A 181 10.78 -18.04 0.02
N ALA A 182 9.97 -17.14 0.58
CA ALA A 182 8.99 -16.36 -0.17
C ALA A 182 9.68 -15.52 -1.27
N LEU A 183 10.74 -14.80 -0.92
CA LEU A 183 11.53 -14.01 -1.88
C LEU A 183 12.19 -14.88 -2.95
N ARG A 184 12.77 -16.03 -2.55
CA ARG A 184 13.36 -16.98 -3.50
C ARG A 184 12.33 -17.47 -4.52
N ILE A 185 11.15 -17.90 -4.06
CA ILE A 185 10.05 -18.34 -4.93
C ILE A 185 9.62 -17.22 -5.87
N GLY A 186 9.41 -16.02 -5.32
CA GLY A 186 8.99 -14.84 -6.08
C GLY A 186 9.96 -14.46 -7.20
N VAL A 187 11.25 -14.37 -6.89
CA VAL A 187 12.30 -14.02 -7.86
C VAL A 187 12.45 -15.09 -8.95
N GLN A 188 12.41 -16.38 -8.58
CA GLN A 188 12.50 -17.47 -9.55
C GLN A 188 11.33 -17.44 -10.56
N ILE A 189 10.10 -17.29 -10.05
CA ILE A 189 8.91 -17.21 -10.90
C ILE A 189 8.91 -15.91 -11.74
N MET A 190 9.36 -14.78 -11.19
CA MET A 190 9.51 -13.53 -11.94
C MET A 190 10.45 -13.70 -13.14
N HIS A 191 11.62 -14.31 -12.95
CA HIS A 191 12.57 -14.53 -14.06
C HIS A 191 11.99 -15.45 -15.14
N GLU A 192 11.31 -16.53 -14.73
CA GLU A 192 10.67 -17.45 -15.68
C GLU A 192 9.49 -16.80 -16.41
N ALA A 193 8.66 -16.01 -15.72
CA ALA A 193 7.59 -15.22 -16.34
C ALA A 193 8.17 -14.23 -17.36
N GLY A 194 9.27 -13.55 -17.03
CA GLY A 194 9.98 -12.67 -17.96
C GLY A 194 10.48 -13.40 -19.21
N ARG A 195 10.97 -14.64 -19.08
CA ARG A 195 11.36 -15.50 -20.21
C ARG A 195 10.15 -15.82 -21.09
N LEU A 196 9.03 -16.26 -20.50
CA LEU A 196 7.80 -16.57 -21.23
C LEU A 196 7.23 -15.35 -21.96
N ILE A 197 7.22 -14.18 -21.31
CA ILE A 197 6.79 -12.92 -21.92
C ILE A 197 7.68 -12.57 -23.12
N LYS A 198 9.00 -12.66 -22.95
CA LYS A 198 9.97 -12.37 -24.01
C LYS A 198 9.80 -13.30 -25.22
N GLU A 199 9.55 -14.58 -24.98
CA GLU A 199 9.35 -15.57 -26.04
C GLU A 199 8.04 -15.34 -26.81
N LYS A 200 6.96 -15.01 -26.11
CA LYS A 200 5.63 -14.89 -26.71
C LYS A 200 5.37 -13.51 -27.35
N TYR A 201 5.84 -12.44 -26.71
CA TYR A 201 5.52 -11.05 -27.11
C TYR A 201 6.73 -10.30 -27.65
N GLY A 202 7.95 -10.72 -27.31
CA GLY A 202 9.19 -10.09 -27.72
C GLY A 202 9.90 -9.33 -26.59
N PRO A 203 11.17 -8.94 -26.80
CA PRO A 203 12.05 -8.42 -25.75
C PRO A 203 11.66 -7.04 -25.20
N THR A 204 10.90 -6.23 -25.94
CA THR A 204 10.48 -4.90 -25.50
C THR A 204 9.40 -4.93 -24.41
N PHE A 205 8.78 -6.10 -24.19
CA PHE A 205 7.71 -6.30 -23.21
C PHE A 205 8.22 -6.77 -21.84
N THR A 206 9.53 -6.80 -21.65
CA THR A 206 10.15 -7.01 -20.32
C THR A 206 10.47 -5.70 -19.61
N ASN A 207 9.99 -4.56 -20.11
CA ASN A 207 10.09 -3.28 -19.40
C ASN A 207 9.25 -3.33 -18.12
N PHE A 208 9.77 -2.74 -17.05
CA PHE A 208 9.11 -2.71 -15.77
C PHE A 208 8.14 -1.53 -15.64
N GLY A 209 6.94 -1.77 -15.10
CA GLY A 209 6.02 -0.72 -14.68
C GLY A 209 6.49 0.01 -13.42
N ASP A 210 5.66 0.90 -12.88
CA ASP A 210 6.00 1.72 -11.71
C ASP A 210 6.43 0.89 -10.49
N GLU A 211 5.84 -0.29 -10.31
CA GLU A 211 6.04 -1.17 -9.16
C GLU A 211 7.01 -2.32 -9.40
N GLY A 212 7.66 -2.34 -10.57
CA GLY A 212 8.72 -3.29 -10.89
C GLY A 212 8.26 -4.61 -11.50
N GLY A 213 6.97 -4.81 -11.75
CA GLY A 213 6.45 -5.93 -12.54
C GLY A 213 6.55 -5.66 -14.04
N PHE A 214 6.37 -6.70 -14.86
CA PHE A 214 6.40 -6.56 -16.33
C PHE A 214 5.14 -5.86 -16.86
N ALA A 215 5.26 -5.12 -17.95
CA ALA A 215 4.14 -4.45 -18.60
C ALA A 215 3.95 -4.91 -20.07
N PRO A 216 3.50 -6.16 -20.31
CA PRO A 216 3.30 -6.66 -21.66
C PRO A 216 2.05 -6.05 -22.32
N ASP A 217 2.07 -5.86 -23.65
CA ASP A 217 0.90 -5.35 -24.40
C ASP A 217 -0.13 -6.45 -24.63
N ILE A 218 -0.85 -6.80 -23.56
CA ILE A 218 -1.85 -7.86 -23.51
C ILE A 218 -3.21 -7.23 -23.22
N ALA A 219 -4.26 -7.63 -23.93
CA ALA A 219 -5.63 -7.18 -23.67
C ALA A 219 -6.47 -8.21 -22.89
N ASP A 220 -6.12 -9.49 -22.95
CA ASP A 220 -6.81 -10.56 -22.21
C ASP A 220 -6.37 -10.57 -20.74
N VAL A 221 -7.32 -10.35 -19.84
CA VAL A 221 -7.09 -10.31 -18.39
C VAL A 221 -6.76 -11.67 -17.77
N LYS A 222 -7.00 -12.80 -18.47
CA LYS A 222 -6.63 -14.14 -17.98
C LYS A 222 -5.19 -14.53 -18.34
N GLU A 223 -4.65 -13.93 -19.40
CA GLU A 223 -3.34 -14.30 -19.93
C GLU A 223 -2.18 -14.05 -18.93
N PRO A 224 -2.10 -12.94 -18.19
CA PRO A 224 -1.06 -12.77 -17.17
C PRO A 224 -1.11 -13.84 -16.05
N LEU A 225 -2.32 -14.26 -15.63
CA LEU A 225 -2.48 -15.35 -14.67
C LEU A 225 -1.96 -16.68 -15.24
N ASN A 226 -2.22 -16.95 -16.52
CA ASN A 226 -1.66 -18.11 -17.23
C ASN A 226 -0.13 -18.06 -17.28
N ILE A 227 0.47 -16.90 -17.54
CA ILE A 227 1.93 -16.72 -17.57
C ILE A 227 2.51 -17.03 -16.20
N LEU A 228 1.99 -16.43 -15.12
CA LEU A 228 2.50 -16.65 -13.76
C LEU A 228 2.33 -18.11 -13.31
N PHE A 229 1.18 -18.71 -13.58
CA PHE A 229 0.94 -20.10 -13.20
C PHE A 229 1.77 -21.09 -14.03
N THR A 230 1.98 -20.82 -15.32
CA THR A 230 2.87 -21.61 -16.16
C THR A 230 4.32 -21.49 -15.73
N ALA A 231 4.78 -20.28 -15.38
CA ALA A 231 6.11 -20.07 -14.82
C ALA A 231 6.31 -20.87 -13.51
N ALA A 232 5.31 -20.85 -12.62
CA ALA A 232 5.35 -21.66 -11.41
C ALA A 232 5.40 -23.18 -11.71
N LYS A 233 4.63 -23.66 -12.69
CA LYS A 233 4.63 -25.07 -13.13
C LYS A 233 5.97 -25.51 -13.72
N ASN A 234 6.57 -24.70 -14.58
CA ASN A 234 7.87 -25.00 -15.20
C ASN A 234 8.98 -25.18 -14.14
N LEU A 235 8.83 -24.52 -13.00
CA LEU A 235 9.75 -24.59 -11.87
C LEU A 235 9.36 -25.65 -10.81
N GLY A 236 8.22 -26.33 -10.97
CA GLY A 236 7.69 -27.26 -9.97
C GLY A 236 7.25 -26.59 -8.66
N LEU A 237 6.85 -25.31 -8.72
CA LEU A 237 6.48 -24.47 -7.57
C LEU A 237 4.97 -24.17 -7.50
N GLN A 238 4.15 -24.73 -8.39
CA GLN A 238 2.73 -24.42 -8.50
C GLN A 238 1.91 -24.67 -7.21
N ASP A 239 2.33 -25.63 -6.38
CA ASP A 239 1.66 -25.97 -5.13
C ASP A 239 2.12 -25.09 -3.95
N LYS A 240 3.14 -24.25 -4.15
CA LYS A 240 3.71 -23.34 -3.14
C LYS A 240 3.24 -21.90 -3.28
N ILE A 241 2.34 -21.63 -4.23
CA ILE A 241 1.90 -20.27 -4.55
C ILE A 241 0.37 -20.19 -4.62
N LYS A 242 -0.13 -19.00 -4.36
CA LYS A 242 -1.45 -18.55 -4.81
C LYS A 242 -1.28 -17.31 -5.68
N LEU A 243 -2.33 -16.95 -6.40
CA LEU A 243 -2.40 -15.72 -7.18
C LEU A 243 -3.38 -14.74 -6.55
N SER A 244 -3.11 -13.45 -6.68
CA SER A 244 -4.03 -12.39 -6.28
C SER A 244 -4.12 -11.35 -7.39
N LEU A 245 -5.24 -10.63 -7.43
CA LEU A 245 -5.45 -9.53 -8.37
C LEU A 245 -5.69 -8.24 -7.60
N ASP A 246 -5.13 -7.14 -8.09
CA ASP A 246 -5.74 -5.82 -7.94
C ASP A 246 -6.35 -5.44 -9.29
N VAL A 247 -7.68 -5.39 -9.29
CA VAL A 247 -8.45 -5.09 -10.48
C VAL A 247 -8.49 -3.58 -10.72
N ALA A 248 -8.57 -2.77 -9.66
CA ALA A 248 -8.83 -1.33 -9.72
C ALA A 248 -9.98 -0.96 -10.68
N ALA A 249 -11.14 -1.61 -10.51
CA ALA A 249 -12.22 -1.59 -11.51
C ALA A 249 -12.81 -0.20 -11.80
N THR A 250 -12.70 0.73 -10.85
CA THR A 250 -13.07 2.15 -11.04
C THR A 250 -12.40 2.74 -12.28
N SER A 251 -11.14 2.40 -12.56
CA SER A 251 -10.36 2.97 -13.66
C SER A 251 -10.91 2.69 -15.06
N PHE A 252 -11.72 1.64 -15.20
CA PHE A 252 -12.36 1.26 -16.46
C PHE A 252 -13.89 1.19 -16.36
N PHE A 253 -14.47 1.69 -15.27
CA PHE A 253 -15.91 1.86 -15.11
C PHE A 253 -16.36 3.18 -15.74
N LYS A 254 -17.29 3.12 -16.67
CA LYS A 254 -17.84 4.29 -17.37
C LYS A 254 -19.26 4.02 -17.83
N ASP A 255 -20.15 5.00 -17.63
CA ASP A 255 -21.54 4.96 -18.06
C ASP A 255 -22.31 3.70 -17.58
N GLY A 256 -22.06 3.29 -16.33
CA GLY A 256 -22.70 2.12 -15.70
C GLY A 256 -22.15 0.76 -16.15
N LYS A 257 -21.03 0.74 -16.89
CA LYS A 257 -20.42 -0.49 -17.43
C LYS A 257 -18.90 -0.50 -17.26
N TYR A 258 -18.32 -1.69 -17.27
CA TYR A 258 -16.89 -1.94 -17.19
C TYR A 258 -16.31 -2.20 -18.59
N ASN A 259 -15.37 -1.36 -19.04
CA ASN A 259 -14.89 -1.34 -20.42
C ASN A 259 -13.43 -1.79 -20.53
N PHE A 260 -13.20 -2.97 -21.09
CA PHE A 260 -11.86 -3.54 -21.18
C PHE A 260 -11.76 -4.58 -22.29
N GLY A 261 -10.57 -4.78 -22.88
CA GLY A 261 -10.37 -5.80 -23.91
C GLY A 261 -11.32 -5.68 -25.12
N GLY A 262 -11.80 -4.47 -25.43
CA GLY A 262 -12.78 -4.23 -26.50
C GLY A 262 -14.22 -4.63 -26.17
N ARG A 263 -14.51 -5.07 -24.93
CA ARG A 263 -15.87 -5.36 -24.44
C ARG A 263 -16.35 -4.29 -23.46
N SER A 264 -17.68 -4.19 -23.35
CA SER A 264 -18.37 -3.38 -22.35
C SER A 264 -19.27 -4.31 -21.54
N SER A 265 -18.91 -4.55 -20.29
CA SER A 265 -19.54 -5.54 -19.43
C SER A 265 -20.38 -4.89 -18.34
N ASN A 266 -21.55 -5.46 -18.04
CA ASN A 266 -22.29 -5.12 -16.83
C ASN A 266 -21.69 -5.85 -15.61
N THR A 267 -22.20 -5.54 -14.40
CA THR A 267 -21.74 -6.16 -13.15
C THR A 267 -21.89 -7.68 -13.14
N GLU A 268 -22.99 -8.26 -13.66
CA GLU A 268 -23.18 -9.71 -13.71
C GLU A 268 -22.12 -10.41 -14.56
N GLU A 269 -21.83 -9.83 -15.72
CA GLU A 269 -20.83 -10.35 -16.64
C GLU A 269 -19.43 -10.29 -16.03
N LEU A 270 -19.12 -9.22 -15.28
CA LEU A 270 -17.86 -9.08 -14.58
C LEU A 270 -17.75 -10.05 -13.39
N LEU A 271 -18.82 -10.23 -12.61
CA LEU A 271 -18.88 -11.21 -11.53
C LEU A 271 -18.68 -12.64 -12.05
N ASN A 272 -19.33 -13.00 -13.16
CA ASN A 272 -19.15 -14.30 -13.81
C ASN A 272 -17.70 -14.52 -14.26
N LEU A 273 -17.05 -13.49 -14.81
CA LEU A 273 -15.64 -13.55 -15.15
C LEU A 273 -14.77 -13.84 -13.93
N TYR A 274 -15.05 -13.22 -12.77
CA TYR A 274 -14.31 -13.49 -11.54
C TYR A 274 -14.49 -14.93 -11.07
N HIS A 275 -15.70 -15.47 -11.12
CA HIS A 275 -15.94 -16.88 -10.80
C HIS A 275 -15.19 -17.83 -11.75
N GLU A 276 -15.15 -17.51 -13.05
CA GLU A 276 -14.34 -18.28 -14.02
C GLU A 276 -12.85 -18.23 -13.69
N ILE A 277 -12.33 -17.05 -13.31
CA ILE A 277 -10.92 -16.88 -12.91
C ILE A 277 -10.63 -17.72 -11.65
N CYS A 278 -11.46 -17.63 -10.62
CA CYS A 278 -11.31 -18.42 -9.39
C CYS A 278 -11.41 -19.93 -9.62
N ALA A 279 -12.17 -20.38 -10.63
CA ALA A 279 -12.26 -21.79 -10.99
C ALA A 279 -11.03 -22.30 -11.76
N GLN A 280 -10.34 -21.43 -12.51
CA GLN A 280 -9.21 -21.79 -13.36
C GLN A 280 -7.85 -21.65 -12.66
N PHE A 281 -7.74 -20.73 -11.70
CA PHE A 281 -6.48 -20.37 -11.07
C PHE A 281 -6.55 -20.53 -9.55
N PRO A 282 -5.40 -20.78 -8.87
CA PRO A 282 -5.35 -20.86 -7.42
C PRO A 282 -5.41 -19.46 -6.79
N MET A 283 -6.56 -18.80 -6.90
CA MET A 283 -6.78 -17.45 -6.38
C MET A 283 -6.80 -17.42 -4.86
N LEU A 284 -6.15 -16.42 -4.26
CA LEU A 284 -6.19 -16.10 -2.84
C LEU A 284 -7.09 -14.88 -2.59
N SER A 285 -6.89 -13.80 -3.34
CA SER A 285 -7.65 -12.57 -3.17
C SER A 285 -7.96 -11.83 -4.48
N MET A 286 -8.96 -10.96 -4.41
CA MET A 286 -9.28 -9.96 -5.42
C MET A 286 -9.49 -8.61 -4.73
N GLU A 287 -8.65 -7.65 -5.07
CA GLU A 287 -8.70 -6.25 -4.63
C GLU A 287 -9.45 -5.40 -5.67
N ASP A 288 -10.33 -4.55 -5.17
CA ASP A 288 -11.21 -3.65 -5.93
C ASP A 288 -11.86 -4.24 -7.21
N PRO A 289 -12.60 -5.36 -7.08
CA PRO A 289 -13.29 -6.01 -8.20
C PRO A 289 -14.39 -5.16 -8.84
N PHE A 290 -14.89 -4.13 -8.16
CA PHE A 290 -15.94 -3.24 -8.66
C PHE A 290 -15.58 -1.78 -8.36
N MET A 291 -16.35 -0.84 -8.90
CA MET A 291 -16.13 0.59 -8.66
C MET A 291 -16.23 0.98 -7.16
N GLU A 292 -15.58 2.08 -6.77
CA GLU A 292 -15.29 2.48 -5.38
C GLU A 292 -16.50 2.78 -4.46
N GLU A 293 -17.73 2.78 -4.98
CA GLU A 293 -18.98 2.96 -4.23
C GLU A 293 -19.90 1.72 -4.24
N SER A 294 -19.48 0.60 -4.86
CA SER A 294 -20.32 -0.57 -5.17
C SER A 294 -20.32 -1.59 -4.03
N PHE A 295 -20.57 -1.14 -2.80
CA PHE A 295 -20.54 -1.99 -1.59
C PHE A 295 -21.39 -3.27 -1.71
N GLU A 296 -22.53 -3.19 -2.39
CA GLU A 296 -23.40 -4.35 -2.63
C GLU A 296 -22.77 -5.36 -3.60
N ASP A 297 -22.13 -4.90 -4.68
CA ASP A 297 -21.48 -5.79 -5.64
C ASP A 297 -20.26 -6.49 -5.03
N PHE A 298 -19.49 -5.77 -4.21
CA PHE A 298 -18.43 -6.36 -3.39
C PHE A 298 -18.96 -7.49 -2.50
N ALA A 299 -20.09 -7.26 -1.79
CA ALA A 299 -20.72 -8.27 -0.94
C ALA A 299 -21.16 -9.52 -1.72
N ARG A 300 -21.54 -9.36 -2.99
CA ARG A 300 -21.93 -10.48 -3.86
C ARG A 300 -20.75 -11.38 -4.24
N LEU A 301 -19.53 -10.83 -4.37
CA LEU A 301 -18.31 -11.63 -4.60
C LEU A 301 -17.73 -12.20 -3.30
N ASN A 302 -18.02 -11.59 -2.14
CA ASN A 302 -17.50 -11.99 -0.83
C ASN A 302 -18.17 -13.27 -0.28
N ASP A 303 -18.11 -14.35 -1.05
CA ASP A 303 -18.74 -15.65 -0.78
C ASP A 303 -17.89 -16.59 0.10
N GLY A 304 -16.73 -16.12 0.57
CA GLY A 304 -15.78 -16.86 1.41
C GLY A 304 -14.81 -17.77 0.65
N LYS A 305 -14.88 -17.87 -0.69
CA LYS A 305 -13.92 -18.67 -1.49
C LYS A 305 -12.66 -17.90 -1.86
N VAL A 306 -12.77 -16.57 -1.91
CA VAL A 306 -11.67 -15.64 -2.22
C VAL A 306 -11.75 -14.48 -1.23
N ILE A 307 -10.60 -13.95 -0.82
CA ILE A 307 -10.57 -12.76 0.03
C ILE A 307 -10.88 -11.56 -0.88
N VAL A 308 -12.00 -10.89 -0.62
CA VAL A 308 -12.38 -9.66 -1.32
C VAL A 308 -11.79 -8.49 -0.55
N ILE A 309 -10.87 -7.76 -1.18
CA ILE A 309 -10.11 -6.68 -0.55
C ILE A 309 -10.64 -5.34 -1.05
N GLY A 310 -10.94 -4.42 -0.14
CA GLY A 310 -11.23 -3.02 -0.48
C GLY A 310 -9.97 -2.14 -0.37
N ASP A 311 -9.66 -1.40 -1.43
CA ASP A 311 -8.66 -0.33 -1.48
C ASP A 311 -9.37 1.01 -1.66
N ASP A 312 -9.73 1.41 -2.88
CA ASP A 312 -10.48 2.64 -3.19
C ASP A 312 -11.86 2.63 -2.51
N LEU A 313 -12.48 1.45 -2.32
CA LEU A 313 -13.75 1.30 -1.59
C LEU A 313 -13.68 1.87 -0.15
N THR A 314 -12.51 1.77 0.48
CA THR A 314 -12.35 2.09 1.91
C THR A 314 -11.35 3.18 2.19
N VAL A 315 -10.36 3.40 1.33
CA VAL A 315 -9.27 4.39 1.44
C VAL A 315 -8.66 4.48 2.85
N THR A 316 -8.49 3.34 3.52
CA THR A 316 -8.02 3.26 4.91
C THR A 316 -8.86 4.10 5.91
N ASN A 317 -10.11 4.44 5.56
CA ASN A 317 -10.99 5.32 6.31
C ASN A 317 -11.93 4.53 7.24
N PRO A 318 -11.92 4.78 8.57
CA PRO A 318 -12.77 4.07 9.52
C PRO A 318 -14.27 4.12 9.22
N ALA A 319 -14.78 5.23 8.67
CA ALA A 319 -16.21 5.37 8.38
C ALA A 319 -16.63 4.49 7.19
N LEU A 320 -15.80 4.43 6.14
CA LEU A 320 -16.05 3.56 4.98
C LEU A 320 -15.84 2.09 5.33
N LEU A 321 -14.82 1.77 6.14
CA LEU A 321 -14.63 0.42 6.68
C LEU A 321 -15.85 -0.01 7.51
N LYS A 322 -16.37 0.86 8.38
CA LYS A 322 -17.60 0.56 9.15
C LYS A 322 -18.77 0.22 8.22
N LYS A 323 -18.99 1.00 7.16
CA LYS A 323 -20.01 0.70 6.15
C LYS A 323 -19.75 -0.65 5.46
N ALA A 324 -18.51 -0.93 5.07
CA ALA A 324 -18.13 -2.21 4.45
C ALA A 324 -18.38 -3.41 5.37
N ILE A 325 -18.13 -3.26 6.68
CA ILE A 325 -18.42 -4.28 7.71
C ILE A 325 -19.94 -4.52 7.79
N GLU A 326 -20.73 -3.46 7.92
CA GLU A 326 -22.19 -3.54 8.03
C GLU A 326 -22.82 -4.20 6.80
N MET A 327 -22.29 -3.90 5.61
CA MET A 327 -22.74 -4.45 4.33
C MET A 327 -22.11 -5.80 3.97
N LYS A 328 -21.16 -6.30 4.77
CA LYS A 328 -20.37 -7.52 4.51
C LYS A 328 -19.66 -7.49 3.14
N SER A 329 -19.24 -6.31 2.72
CA SER A 329 -18.70 -6.08 1.38
C SER A 329 -17.33 -6.74 1.17
N ILE A 330 -16.50 -6.76 2.22
CA ILE A 330 -15.10 -7.17 2.12
C ILE A 330 -14.72 -8.18 3.20
N SER A 331 -13.69 -8.97 2.92
CA SER A 331 -12.99 -9.85 3.88
C SER A 331 -11.52 -9.46 4.05
N GLY A 332 -11.02 -8.49 3.29
CA GLY A 332 -9.74 -7.82 3.51
C GLY A 332 -9.82 -6.31 3.24
N ILE A 333 -8.84 -5.57 3.75
CA ILE A 333 -8.68 -4.13 3.54
C ILE A 333 -7.22 -3.83 3.20
N ILE A 334 -6.99 -2.94 2.23
CA ILE A 334 -5.69 -2.32 1.99
C ILE A 334 -5.46 -1.21 3.02
N ILE A 335 -4.30 -1.25 3.66
CA ILE A 335 -3.84 -0.25 4.64
C ILE A 335 -2.74 0.58 4.00
N LYS A 336 -3.07 1.82 3.64
CA LYS A 336 -2.15 2.84 3.11
C LYS A 336 -2.21 4.05 4.02
N LEU A 337 -1.12 4.29 4.76
CA LEU A 337 -1.08 5.33 5.79
C LEU A 337 -1.38 6.72 5.23
N ASN A 338 -0.97 7.00 4.00
CA ASN A 338 -1.16 8.30 3.36
C ASN A 338 -2.58 8.53 2.83
N GLN A 339 -3.43 7.49 2.76
CA GLN A 339 -4.85 7.66 2.45
C GLN A 339 -5.63 8.21 3.65
N ILE A 340 -5.19 7.94 4.88
CA ILE A 340 -5.85 8.44 6.09
C ILE A 340 -5.07 9.60 6.73
N GLY A 341 -3.73 9.55 6.74
CA GLY A 341 -2.84 10.67 7.02
C GLY A 341 -2.22 10.74 8.41
N THR A 342 -2.54 9.84 9.35
CA THR A 342 -1.81 9.70 10.63
C THR A 342 -1.58 8.23 10.99
N LEU A 343 -0.56 7.96 11.80
CA LEU A 343 -0.28 6.63 12.32
C LEU A 343 -1.39 6.16 13.26
N THR A 344 -1.89 7.03 14.15
CA THR A 344 -2.99 6.70 15.07
C THR A 344 -4.26 6.29 14.32
N GLU A 345 -4.71 7.07 13.33
CA GLU A 345 -5.89 6.69 12.54
C GLU A 345 -5.66 5.39 11.75
N THR A 346 -4.45 5.17 11.23
CA THR A 346 -4.08 3.92 10.56
C THR A 346 -4.24 2.71 11.49
N ILE A 347 -3.68 2.79 12.70
CA ILE A 347 -3.72 1.71 13.69
C ILE A 347 -5.15 1.42 14.13
N GLU A 348 -5.96 2.46 14.35
CA GLU A 348 -7.38 2.30 14.71
C GLU A 348 -8.18 1.66 13.56
N THR A 349 -7.90 2.00 12.30
CA THR A 349 -8.50 1.30 11.14
C THR A 349 -8.11 -0.17 11.13
N MET A 350 -6.82 -0.50 11.33
CA MET A 350 -6.36 -1.90 11.40
C MET A 350 -7.04 -2.66 12.56
N LYS A 351 -7.15 -2.03 13.73
CA LYS A 351 -7.82 -2.59 14.90
C LYS A 351 -9.29 -2.87 14.65
N MET A 352 -10.01 -1.93 14.03
CA MET A 352 -11.41 -2.09 13.64
C MET A 352 -11.59 -3.24 12.65
N ALA A 353 -10.73 -3.34 11.63
CA ALA A 353 -10.78 -4.40 10.64
C ALA A 353 -10.57 -5.78 11.30
N ARG A 354 -9.53 -5.93 12.13
CA ARG A 354 -9.25 -7.20 12.82
C ARG A 354 -10.34 -7.59 13.81
N ALA A 355 -10.92 -6.64 14.54
CA ALA A 355 -12.07 -6.90 15.41
C ALA A 355 -13.30 -7.43 14.65
N ALA A 356 -13.42 -7.09 13.36
CA ALA A 356 -14.45 -7.59 12.45
C ALA A 356 -14.03 -8.83 11.63
N ASN A 357 -12.87 -9.44 11.92
CA ASN A 357 -12.28 -10.54 11.14
C ASN A 357 -11.99 -10.19 9.67
N ILE A 358 -11.72 -8.91 9.37
CA ILE A 358 -11.28 -8.45 8.06
C ILE A 358 -9.75 -8.43 8.04
N GLU A 359 -9.15 -9.10 7.06
CA GLU A 359 -7.70 -9.18 6.90
C GLU A 359 -7.07 -7.83 6.55
N CYS A 360 -5.97 -7.47 7.19
CA CYS A 360 -5.24 -6.23 6.89
C CYS A 360 -4.07 -6.52 5.94
N VAL A 361 -4.05 -5.87 4.78
CA VAL A 361 -2.94 -5.90 3.83
C VAL A 361 -2.24 -4.54 3.87
N VAL A 362 -1.07 -4.48 4.50
CA VAL A 362 -0.27 -3.26 4.54
C VAL A 362 0.35 -3.06 3.16
N SER A 363 0.12 -1.89 2.56
CA SER A 363 0.45 -1.63 1.18
C SER A 363 1.36 -0.41 1.01
N HIS A 364 2.23 -0.51 0.01
CA HIS A 364 2.95 0.61 -0.56
C HIS A 364 2.04 1.55 -1.38
N ARG A 365 2.63 2.58 -1.99
CA ARG A 365 2.05 3.33 -3.12
C ARG A 365 2.89 3.18 -4.38
N SER A 366 2.36 3.57 -5.54
CA SER A 366 3.11 3.54 -6.79
C SER A 366 4.32 4.50 -6.80
N GLY A 367 4.22 5.67 -6.16
CA GLY A 367 5.35 6.55 -5.84
C GLY A 367 5.94 6.25 -4.47
N GLU A 368 6.88 5.32 -4.39
CA GLU A 368 7.53 4.95 -3.14
C GLU A 368 8.84 5.70 -2.90
N THR A 369 9.36 5.57 -1.69
CA THR A 369 10.64 6.12 -1.25
C THR A 369 11.56 5.00 -0.76
N LYS A 370 12.74 5.35 -0.23
CA LYS A 370 13.62 4.38 0.43
C LYS A 370 13.20 4.06 1.86
N ASP A 371 12.10 4.63 2.34
CA ASP A 371 11.54 4.33 3.65
C ASP A 371 11.03 2.88 3.70
N ASP A 372 11.21 2.20 4.82
CA ASP A 372 10.85 0.80 5.02
C ASP A 372 9.77 0.59 6.10
N PHE A 373 9.19 1.67 6.61
CA PHE A 373 8.28 1.66 7.76
C PHE A 373 7.10 0.69 7.62
N ILE A 374 6.58 0.51 6.41
CA ILE A 374 5.45 -0.40 6.18
C ILE A 374 5.80 -1.87 6.48
N ALA A 375 7.08 -2.26 6.43
CA ALA A 375 7.54 -3.58 6.84
C ALA A 375 7.47 -3.73 8.37
N ASP A 376 7.96 -2.74 9.13
CA ASP A 376 7.81 -2.69 10.59
C ASP A 376 6.32 -2.67 10.99
N LEU A 377 5.48 -1.91 10.30
CA LEU A 377 4.04 -1.84 10.58
C LEU A 377 3.34 -3.19 10.36
N ALA A 378 3.58 -3.83 9.22
CA ALA A 378 3.00 -5.13 8.88
C ALA A 378 3.41 -6.19 9.90
N PHE A 379 4.67 -6.18 10.33
CA PHE A 379 5.19 -7.13 11.30
C PHE A 379 4.75 -6.84 12.73
N ALA A 380 4.69 -5.57 13.13
CA ALA A 380 4.29 -5.16 14.47
C ALA A 380 2.91 -5.71 14.82
N TYR A 381 1.94 -5.51 13.93
CA TYR A 381 0.53 -5.85 14.16
C TYR A 381 0.11 -7.18 13.52
N GLY A 382 1.06 -7.98 13.02
CA GLY A 382 0.78 -9.29 12.44
C GLY A 382 -0.21 -9.24 11.28
N ALA A 383 -0.02 -8.29 10.37
CA ALA A 383 -0.86 -8.13 9.18
C ALA A 383 -0.92 -9.40 8.34
N PHE A 384 -2.02 -9.58 7.60
CA PHE A 384 -2.19 -10.73 6.71
C PHE A 384 -1.14 -10.73 5.60
N ALA A 385 -0.85 -9.56 5.05
CA ALA A 385 0.10 -9.43 3.97
C ALA A 385 0.80 -8.06 3.96
N LEU A 386 1.97 -8.06 3.32
CA LEU A 386 2.71 -6.90 2.89
C LEU A 386 2.67 -6.87 1.35
N LYS A 387 1.99 -5.87 0.78
CA LYS A 387 1.94 -5.57 -0.65
C LYS A 387 2.95 -4.46 -0.95
N SER A 388 4.14 -4.86 -1.42
CA SER A 388 5.26 -3.91 -1.62
C SER A 388 5.88 -3.98 -3.02
N GLY A 389 5.13 -4.48 -4.01
CA GLY A 389 5.55 -4.52 -5.41
C GLY A 389 6.47 -5.69 -5.75
N ALA A 390 7.03 -5.68 -6.97
CA ALA A 390 7.95 -6.73 -7.41
C ALA A 390 9.29 -6.65 -6.66
N PRO A 391 9.99 -7.80 -6.47
CA PRO A 391 11.34 -7.82 -5.93
C PRO A 391 12.39 -7.43 -6.99
N SER A 392 12.23 -6.27 -7.63
CA SER A 392 13.08 -5.82 -8.75
C SER A 392 13.60 -4.38 -8.60
N LYS A 393 12.83 -3.47 -7.99
CA LYS A 393 13.23 -2.08 -7.78
C LYS A 393 13.64 -1.80 -6.33
N THR A 394 14.54 -0.84 -6.14
CA THR A 394 15.17 -0.56 -4.83
C THR A 394 14.16 -0.13 -3.78
N GLU A 395 13.23 0.75 -4.14
CA GLU A 395 12.18 1.26 -3.25
C GLU A 395 11.19 0.16 -2.81
N ARG A 396 11.15 -0.97 -3.52
CA ARG A 396 10.35 -2.16 -3.19
C ARG A 396 11.15 -3.11 -2.32
N LEU A 397 12.37 -3.40 -2.74
CA LEU A 397 13.30 -4.31 -2.05
C LEU A 397 13.64 -3.87 -0.64
N VAL A 398 13.72 -2.56 -0.36
CA VAL A 398 14.06 -2.07 0.99
C VAL A 398 13.07 -2.54 2.05
N LYS A 399 11.77 -2.67 1.72
CA LYS A 399 10.75 -3.21 2.63
C LYS A 399 10.93 -4.71 2.88
N TYR A 400 11.23 -5.47 1.82
CA TYR A 400 11.50 -6.90 1.96
C TYR A 400 12.77 -7.19 2.74
N ASN A 401 13.84 -6.42 2.50
CA ASN A 401 15.08 -6.50 3.24
C ASN A 401 14.88 -6.14 4.71
N ARG A 402 14.08 -5.09 4.99
CA ARG A 402 13.71 -4.73 6.35
C ARG A 402 12.98 -5.87 7.06
N LEU A 403 12.07 -6.56 6.38
CA LEU A 403 11.40 -7.73 6.94
C LEU A 403 12.36 -8.88 7.23
N LEU A 404 13.35 -9.14 6.34
CA LEU A 404 14.42 -10.10 6.58
C LEU A 404 15.25 -9.77 7.83
N GLU A 405 15.62 -8.49 8.01
CA GLU A 405 16.32 -8.02 9.20
C GLU A 405 15.51 -8.26 10.47
N ILE A 406 14.22 -7.92 10.45
CA ILE A 406 13.32 -8.08 11.60
C ILE A 406 13.21 -9.55 12.01
N VAL A 407 13.01 -10.47 11.05
CA VAL A 407 12.89 -11.91 11.38
C VAL A 407 14.22 -12.53 11.77
N GLY A 408 15.36 -12.02 11.28
CA GLY A 408 16.69 -12.48 11.66
C GLY A 408 17.15 -12.01 13.05
N GLN A 409 16.45 -11.04 13.64
CA GLN A 409 16.69 -10.55 15.01
C GLN A 409 15.87 -11.29 16.08
N GLN A 410 14.91 -12.14 15.67
CA GLN A 410 14.14 -13.02 16.56
C GLN A 410 14.86 -14.33 16.79
#